data_AF-A0A960Y5Y7-F1
#
_entry.id   AF-A0A960Y5Y7-F1
#
_cell.length_a   1.000
_cell.length_b   1.000
_cell.length_c   1.000
_cell.angle_alpha   90.00
_cell.angle_beta   90.00
_cell.angle_gamma   90.00
#
_symmetry.space_group_name_H-M   'P 1'
#
loop_
_entity.id
_entity.type
_entity.pdbx_description
1 polymer ?
#
loop_
_entity_poly.entity_id
_entity_poly.type
_entity_poly.pdbx_seq_one_letter_code
_entity_poly.pdbx_strand_id
1 'polypeptide(L)'
;GLLQLTVLLAAGKLLFKMNLGPDLWSLPVVAAAGAALLGSLYLPLALVTRNEKQMSSLGTGLTLVLGMLGGSFVPTDNLPGFLQKIAALAPNGWAVRAMTDVIARDEPLREVAPLVLRLLIASMVLLAVSLAIHRGRGREALL
;
A
#
# COMPACT_ATOMS: atom_id res chain seq x y z
N GLY A 1 12.94 6.73 -2.01
CA GLY A 1 12.15 5.49 -2.01
C GLY A 1 13.00 4.30 -1.63
N LEU A 2 13.63 3.64 -2.60
CA LEU A 2 14.41 2.41 -2.37
C LEU A 2 15.56 2.60 -1.37
N LEU A 3 16.33 3.70 -1.47
CA LEU A 3 17.38 4.01 -0.51
C LEU A 3 16.86 4.08 0.94
N GLN A 4 15.75 4.80 1.15
CA GLN A 4 15.12 4.92 2.47
C GLN A 4 14.64 3.56 3.00
N LEU A 5 14.02 2.75 2.14
CA LEU A 5 13.57 1.41 2.51
C LEU A 5 14.76 0.54 2.93
N THR A 6 15.84 0.54 2.15
CA THR A 6 17.08 -0.20 2.48
C THR A 6 17.66 0.26 3.81
N VAL A 7 17.73 1.57 4.05
CA VAL A 7 18.23 2.13 5.33
C VAL A 7 17.36 1.68 6.50
N LEU A 8 16.03 1.73 6.35
CA LEU A 8 15.08 1.29 7.40
C LEU A 8 15.21 -0.20 7.69
N LEU A 9 15.27 -1.05 6.66
CA LEU A 9 15.39 -2.50 6.84
C LEU A 9 16.74 -2.88 7.46
N ALA A 10 17.83 -2.20 7.05
CA ALA A 10 19.14 -2.39 7.66
C ALA A 10 19.16 -1.98 9.13
N ALA A 11 18.57 -0.82 9.46
CA ALA A 11 18.42 -0.37 10.84
C ALA A 11 17.55 -1.35 11.67
N GLY A 12 16.44 -1.84 11.12
CA GLY A 12 15.59 -2.86 11.74
C GLY A 12 16.36 -4.14 12.10
N LYS A 13 17.17 -4.63 11.17
CA LYS A 13 18.01 -5.81 11.39
C LYS A 13 19.11 -5.57 12.43
N LEU A 14 19.80 -4.43 12.36
CA LEU A 14 20.96 -4.15 13.23
C LEU A 14 20.57 -3.73 14.64
N LEU A 15 19.56 -2.87 14.79
CA LEU A 15 19.16 -2.31 16.08
C LEU A 15 18.17 -3.22 16.82
N PHE A 16 17.23 -3.82 16.11
CA PHE A 16 16.13 -4.59 16.72
C PHE A 16 16.26 -6.10 16.51
N LYS A 17 17.33 -6.57 15.85
CA LYS A 17 17.53 -7.98 15.48
C LYS A 17 16.33 -8.55 14.72
N MET A 18 15.69 -7.71 13.90
CA MET A 18 14.48 -8.06 13.18
C MET A 18 14.76 -9.17 12.15
N ASN A 19 13.93 -10.21 12.17
CA ASN A 19 13.93 -11.21 11.11
C ASN A 19 13.43 -10.55 9.81
N LEU A 20 14.19 -10.68 8.73
CA LEU A 20 13.80 -10.13 7.42
C LEU A 20 13.01 -11.13 6.58
N GLY A 21 12.67 -12.28 7.17
CA GLY A 21 11.99 -13.40 6.54
C GLY A 21 12.96 -14.49 6.09
N PRO A 22 12.41 -15.59 5.54
CA PRO A 22 13.16 -16.81 5.28
C PRO A 22 14.10 -16.67 4.08
N ASP A 23 13.76 -15.78 3.13
CA ASP A 23 14.46 -15.60 1.87
C ASP A 23 14.77 -14.12 1.61
N LEU A 24 15.87 -13.86 0.89
CA LEU A 24 16.33 -12.52 0.52
C LEU A 24 15.29 -11.69 -0.25
N TRP A 25 14.38 -12.34 -0.99
CA TRP A 25 13.45 -11.68 -1.92
C TRP A 25 12.06 -11.42 -1.36
N SER A 26 11.66 -12.15 -0.32
CA SER A 26 10.31 -12.08 0.24
C SER A 26 9.93 -10.64 0.64
N LEU A 27 10.73 -10.02 1.50
CA LEU A 27 10.46 -8.68 2.02
C LEU A 27 10.62 -7.56 0.97
N PRO A 28 11.69 -7.51 0.14
CA PRO A 28 11.81 -6.49 -0.90
C PRO A 28 10.67 -6.52 -1.92
N VAL A 29 10.21 -7.71 -2.32
CA VAL A 29 9.10 -7.84 -3.30
C VAL A 29 7.79 -7.32 -2.70
N VAL A 30 7.47 -7.71 -1.46
CA VAL A 30 6.28 -7.21 -0.76
C VAL A 30 6.36 -5.69 -0.58
N ALA A 31 7.51 -5.15 -0.18
CA ALA A 31 7.70 -3.72 -0.01
C ALA A 31 7.56 -2.94 -1.34
N ALA A 32 8.10 -3.47 -2.43
CA ALA A 32 7.97 -2.87 -3.76
C ALA A 32 6.50 -2.88 -4.24
N ALA A 33 5.78 -3.98 -4.06
CA ALA A 33 4.36 -4.08 -4.41
C ALA A 33 3.50 -3.13 -3.56
N GLY A 34 3.78 -3.03 -2.25
CA GLY A 34 3.12 -2.06 -1.37
C GLY A 34 3.40 -0.61 -1.78
N ALA A 35 4.64 -0.29 -2.17
CA ALA A 35 4.99 1.03 -2.67
C ALA A 35 4.28 1.36 -4.00
N ALA A 36 4.17 0.41 -4.91
CA ALA A 36 3.43 0.55 -6.16
C ALA A 36 1.93 0.83 -5.90
N LEU A 37 1.34 0.13 -4.93
CA LEU A 37 -0.04 0.37 -4.52
C LEU A 37 -0.24 1.78 -4.00
N LEU A 38 0.59 2.22 -3.04
CA LEU A 38 0.46 3.56 -2.48
C LEU A 38 0.67 4.63 -3.54
N GLY A 39 1.70 4.50 -4.38
CA GLY A 39 1.96 5.44 -5.46
C GLY A 39 0.80 5.56 -6.45
N SER A 40 0.23 4.42 -6.86
CA SER A 40 -0.93 4.38 -7.77
C SER A 40 -2.21 4.90 -7.11
N LEU A 41 -2.39 4.73 -5.80
CA LEU A 41 -3.55 5.22 -5.07
C LEU A 41 -3.59 6.76 -4.99
N TYR A 42 -2.45 7.42 -4.77
CA TYR A 42 -2.39 8.88 -4.67
C TYR A 42 -2.46 9.60 -6.02
N LEU A 43 -2.17 8.91 -7.12
CA LEU A 43 -2.10 9.53 -8.44
C LEU A 43 -3.48 10.04 -8.94
N PRO A 44 -4.58 9.26 -8.89
CA PRO A 44 -5.93 9.78 -9.17
C PRO A 44 -6.31 10.94 -8.25
N LEU A 45 -5.94 10.88 -6.97
CA LEU A 45 -6.25 11.93 -6.00
C LEU A 45 -5.58 13.26 -6.40
N ALA A 46 -4.31 13.20 -6.80
CA ALA A 46 -3.59 14.37 -7.29
C ALA A 46 -4.24 14.96 -8.56
N LEU A 47 -4.77 14.12 -9.45
CA LEU A 47 -5.43 14.57 -10.67
C LEU A 47 -6.80 15.24 -10.44
N VAL A 48 -7.49 14.96 -9.34
CA VAL A 48 -8.79 15.59 -9.03
C VAL A 48 -8.67 16.80 -8.11
N THR A 49 -7.56 16.92 -7.39
CA THR A 49 -7.29 18.09 -6.53
C THR A 49 -6.92 19.33 -7.34
N ARG A 50 -7.32 20.51 -6.87
CA ARG A 50 -7.08 21.79 -7.56
C ARG A 50 -5.84 22.53 -7.05
N ASN A 51 -5.37 22.21 -5.84
CA ASN A 51 -4.22 22.85 -5.22
C ASN A 51 -3.55 21.93 -4.18
N GLU A 52 -2.33 22.31 -3.77
CA GLU A 52 -1.51 21.54 -2.84
C GLU A 52 -2.16 21.38 -1.46
N LYS A 53 -2.88 22.41 -0.96
CA LYS A 53 -3.55 22.36 0.34
C LYS A 53 -4.66 21.30 0.35
N GLN A 54 -5.45 21.23 -0.72
CA GLN A 54 -6.49 20.23 -0.90
C GLN A 54 -5.90 18.82 -1.00
N MET A 55 -4.81 18.65 -1.76
CA MET A 55 -4.10 17.36 -1.86
C MET A 55 -3.56 16.92 -0.50
N SER A 56 -2.95 17.83 0.26
CA SER A 56 -2.43 17.55 1.60
C SER A 56 -3.53 17.12 2.57
N SER A 57 -4.65 17.87 2.63
CA SER A 57 -5.76 17.54 3.53
C SER A 57 -6.45 16.22 3.16
N LEU A 58 -6.78 16.02 1.87
CA LEU A 58 -7.42 14.78 1.43
C LEU A 58 -6.47 13.57 1.54
N GLY A 59 -5.19 13.76 1.19
CA GLY A 59 -4.19 12.70 1.30
C GLY A 59 -3.98 12.25 2.74
N THR A 60 -3.93 13.21 3.68
CA THR A 60 -3.85 12.90 5.11
C THR A 60 -5.10 12.16 5.59
N GLY A 61 -6.30 12.65 5.25
CA GLY A 61 -7.54 11.98 5.62
C GLY A 61 -7.62 10.54 5.10
N LEU A 62 -7.27 10.34 3.83
CA LEU A 62 -7.20 9.01 3.21
C LEU A 62 -6.16 8.11 3.90
N THR A 63 -4.98 8.65 4.22
CA THR A 63 -3.93 7.92 4.96
C THR A 63 -4.45 7.41 6.30
N LEU A 64 -5.14 8.26 7.05
CA LEU A 64 -5.65 7.90 8.37
C LEU A 64 -6.74 6.82 8.28
N VAL A 65 -7.68 6.98 7.35
CA VAL A 65 -8.73 5.97 7.11
C VAL A 65 -8.13 4.63 6.72
N LEU A 66 -7.16 4.62 5.82
CA LEU A 66 -6.45 3.40 5.43
C LEU A 66 -5.60 2.84 6.57
N GLY A 67 -4.98 3.69 7.40
CA GLY A 67 -4.22 3.23 8.57
C GLY A 67 -5.10 2.49 9.59
N MET A 68 -6.34 2.97 9.79
CA MET A 68 -7.33 2.30 10.64
C MET A 68 -7.85 1.01 10.01
N LEU A 69 -8.26 1.05 8.73
CA LEU A 69 -8.90 -0.09 8.07
C LEU A 69 -7.91 -1.18 7.65
N GLY A 70 -6.71 -0.82 7.21
CA GLY A 70 -5.69 -1.75 6.75
C GLY A 70 -4.88 -2.40 7.87
N GLY A 71 -5.25 -2.18 9.13
CA GLY A 71 -4.60 -2.85 10.26
C GLY A 71 -3.25 -2.25 10.67
N SER A 72 -2.89 -1.06 10.19
CA SER A 72 -1.62 -0.42 10.51
C SER A 72 -1.56 0.16 11.92
N PHE A 73 -2.70 0.64 12.45
CA PHE A 73 -2.80 1.18 13.82
C PHE A 73 -3.36 0.18 14.82
N VAL A 74 -4.37 -0.59 14.41
CA VAL A 74 -5.04 -1.58 15.26
C VAL A 74 -5.22 -2.85 14.43
N PRO A 75 -4.90 -4.04 14.97
CA PRO A 75 -5.16 -5.29 14.26
C PRO A 75 -6.61 -5.39 13.79
N THR A 76 -6.82 -5.82 12.54
CA THR A 76 -8.17 -5.87 11.95
C THR A 76 -9.13 -6.76 12.73
N ASP A 77 -8.60 -7.74 13.47
CA ASP A 77 -9.38 -8.71 14.23
C ASP A 77 -10.05 -8.09 15.48
N ASN A 78 -9.55 -6.94 15.92
CA ASN A 78 -10.12 -6.19 17.05
C ASN A 78 -11.25 -5.23 16.61
N LEU A 79 -11.50 -5.09 15.30
CA LEU A 79 -12.57 -4.23 14.80
C LEU A 79 -13.94 -4.89 14.96
N PRO A 80 -15.03 -4.12 15.12
CA PRO A 80 -16.40 -4.64 15.03
C PRO A 80 -16.65 -5.39 13.71
N GLY A 81 -17.47 -6.44 13.71
CA GLY A 81 -17.62 -7.36 12.56
C GLY A 81 -17.98 -6.69 11.22
N PHE A 82 -18.72 -5.58 11.23
CA PHE A 82 -18.98 -4.79 10.02
C PHE A 82 -17.70 -4.14 9.47
N LEU A 83 -16.89 -3.53 10.33
CA LEU A 83 -15.63 -2.90 9.96
C LEU A 83 -14.58 -3.92 9.52
N GLN A 84 -14.59 -5.14 10.06
CA GLN A 84 -13.71 -6.22 9.59
C GLN A 84 -13.94 -6.55 8.10
N LYS A 85 -15.21 -6.57 7.67
CA LYS A 85 -15.56 -6.83 6.25
C LYS A 85 -15.05 -5.71 5.34
N ILE A 86 -15.15 -4.46 5.78
CA ILE A 86 -14.61 -3.30 5.05
C ILE A 86 -13.08 -3.34 5.03
N ALA A 87 -12.46 -3.61 6.18
CA ALA A 87 -11.02 -3.75 6.33
C ALA A 87 -10.42 -4.83 5.42
N ALA A 88 -11.15 -5.93 5.18
CA ALA A 88 -10.71 -6.99 4.28
C ALA A 88 -10.57 -6.53 2.82
N LEU A 89 -11.28 -5.46 2.42
CA LEU A 89 -11.21 -4.84 1.09
C LEU A 89 -10.15 -3.73 1.01
N ALA A 90 -9.59 -3.30 2.14
CA ALA A 90 -8.60 -2.24 2.18
C ALA A 90 -7.28 -2.74 1.57
N PRO A 91 -6.81 -2.18 0.43
CA PRO A 91 -5.69 -2.76 -0.30
C PRO A 91 -4.36 -2.62 0.47
N ASN A 92 -4.21 -1.59 1.30
CA ASN A 92 -3.04 -1.47 2.18
C ASN A 92 -3.02 -2.56 3.27
N GLY A 93 -4.18 -3.10 3.66
CA GLY A 93 -4.26 -4.21 4.60
C GLY A 93 -3.66 -5.51 4.06
N TRP A 94 -3.70 -5.72 2.74
CA TRP A 94 -2.99 -6.84 2.12
C TRP A 94 -1.48 -6.69 2.22
N ALA A 95 -0.95 -5.46 2.14
CA ALA A 95 0.47 -5.19 2.31
C ALA A 95 0.92 -5.41 3.75
N VAL A 96 0.14 -4.94 4.74
CA VAL A 96 0.41 -5.18 6.16
C VAL A 96 0.45 -6.69 6.44
N ARG A 97 -0.55 -7.44 5.97
CA ARG A 97 -0.60 -8.90 6.14
C ARG A 97 0.60 -9.59 5.50
N ALA A 98 0.96 -9.25 4.26
CA ALA A 98 2.11 -9.84 3.59
C ALA A 98 3.43 -9.54 4.32
N MET A 99 3.60 -8.32 4.85
CA MET A 99 4.77 -7.98 5.66
C MET A 99 4.80 -8.77 6.98
N THR A 100 3.65 -8.93 7.64
CA THR A 100 3.54 -9.73 8.86
C THR A 100 3.84 -11.20 8.60
N ASP A 101 3.32 -11.78 7.52
CA ASP A 101 3.57 -13.19 7.17
C ASP A 101 5.08 -13.42 6.91
N VAL A 102 5.75 -12.50 6.20
CA VAL A 102 7.21 -12.60 5.96
C VAL A 102 8.02 -12.40 7.25
N ILE A 103 7.79 -11.31 8.01
CA ILE A 103 8.65 -10.93 9.14
C ILE A 103 8.37 -11.78 10.38
N ALA A 104 7.09 -11.98 10.71
CA ALA A 104 6.68 -12.58 11.97
C ALA A 104 6.39 -14.08 11.88
N ARG A 105 5.98 -14.57 10.70
CA ARG A 105 5.66 -15.99 10.48
C ARG A 105 6.71 -16.73 9.66
N ASP A 106 7.74 -16.03 9.21
CA ASP A 106 8.84 -16.58 8.41
C ASP A 106 8.33 -17.27 7.13
N GLU A 107 7.27 -16.73 6.52
CA GLU A 107 6.66 -17.30 5.33
C GLU A 107 7.44 -16.89 4.05
N PRO A 108 7.76 -17.84 3.17
CA PRO A 108 8.53 -17.57 1.96
C PRO A 108 7.67 -16.91 0.88
N LEU A 109 8.34 -16.37 -0.15
CA LEU A 109 7.68 -15.57 -1.20
C LEU A 109 6.50 -16.30 -1.86
N ARG A 110 6.57 -17.63 -2.01
CA ARG A 110 5.51 -18.44 -2.61
C ARG A 110 4.18 -18.34 -1.86
N GLU A 111 4.22 -18.24 -0.52
CA GLU A 111 3.02 -18.24 0.33
C GLU A 111 2.39 -16.85 0.36
N VAL A 112 3.20 -15.80 0.27
CA VAL A 112 2.72 -14.40 0.19
C VAL A 112 2.46 -13.92 -1.24
N ALA A 113 2.81 -14.71 -2.26
CA ALA A 113 2.60 -14.38 -3.67
C ALA A 113 1.14 -14.00 -4.01
N PRO A 114 0.09 -14.65 -3.47
CA PRO A 114 -1.29 -14.25 -3.71
C PRO A 114 -1.59 -12.83 -3.22
N LEU A 115 -1.01 -12.42 -2.08
CA LEU A 115 -1.17 -11.06 -1.55
C LEU A 115 -0.42 -10.05 -2.42
N VAL A 116 0.82 -10.37 -2.82
CA VAL A 116 1.60 -9.56 -3.76
C VAL A 116 0.82 -9.35 -5.07
N LEU A 117 0.21 -10.41 -5.61
CA LEU A 117 -0.58 -10.31 -6.83
C LEU A 117 -1.80 -9.41 -6.66
N ARG A 118 -2.52 -9.49 -5.53
CA ARG A 118 -3.64 -8.58 -5.22
C ARG A 118 -3.19 -7.12 -5.19
N LEU A 119 -2.02 -6.84 -4.58
CA LEU A 119 -1.45 -5.49 -4.55
C LEU A 119 -1.13 -4.97 -5.96
N LEU A 120 -0.52 -5.80 -6.80
CA LEU A 120 -0.18 -5.43 -8.18
C LEU A 120 -1.43 -5.21 -9.03
N ILE A 121 -2.44 -6.08 -8.92
CA ILE A 121 -3.72 -5.91 -9.62
C ILE A 121 -4.38 -4.61 -9.20
N ALA A 122 -4.50 -4.34 -7.90
CA ALA A 122 -5.07 -3.09 -7.41
C ALA A 122 -4.28 -1.87 -7.90
N SER A 123 -2.95 -1.97 -7.94
CA SER A 123 -2.09 -0.91 -8.47
C SER A 123 -2.38 -0.64 -9.96
N MET A 124 -2.50 -1.69 -10.76
CA MET A 124 -2.82 -1.58 -12.19
C MET A 124 -4.20 -0.97 -12.43
N VAL A 125 -5.19 -1.35 -11.62
CA VAL A 125 -6.54 -0.77 -11.68
C VAL A 125 -6.50 0.73 -11.35
N LEU A 126 -5.82 1.12 -10.28
CA LEU A 126 -5.69 2.52 -9.87
C LEU A 126 -4.94 3.36 -10.91
N LEU A 127 -3.89 2.81 -11.51
CA LEU A 127 -3.20 3.46 -12.64
C LEU A 127 -4.11 3.60 -13.86
N ALA A 128 -4.89 2.58 -14.20
CA ALA A 128 -5.85 2.66 -15.30
C ALA A 128 -6.91 3.74 -15.07
N VAL A 129 -7.42 3.85 -13.84
CA VAL A 129 -8.33 4.94 -13.42
C VAL A 129 -7.65 6.29 -13.59
N SER A 130 -6.40 6.42 -13.12
CA SER A 130 -5.61 7.65 -13.27
C SER A 130 -5.45 8.06 -14.74
N LEU A 131 -5.14 7.10 -15.62
CA LEU A 131 -4.99 7.35 -17.06
C LEU A 131 -6.31 7.75 -17.70
N ALA A 132 -7.43 7.14 -17.30
CA ALA A 132 -8.76 7.50 -17.79
C ALA A 132 -9.12 8.95 -17.41
N ILE A 133 -8.87 9.35 -16.16
CA ILE A 133 -9.09 10.74 -15.68
C ILE A 133 -8.22 11.71 -16.49
N HIS A 134 -6.94 11.40 -16.69
CA HIS A 134 -6.02 12.26 -17.43
C HIS A 134 -6.46 12.45 -18.90
N ARG A 135 -6.88 11.36 -19.57
CA ARG A 135 -7.37 11.41 -20.96
C ARG A 135 -8.67 12.22 -21.10
N GLY A 136 -9.56 12.17 -20.11
CA GLY A 136 -10.79 12.98 -20.11
C GLY A 136 -10.47 14.49 -20.14
N ARG A 137 -9.54 14.94 -19.29
CA ARG A 137 -9.14 16.35 -19.20
C ARG A 137 -8.46 16.87 -20.48
N GLY A 138 -7.68 16.03 -21.17
CA GLY A 138 -7.05 16.39 -22.44
C GLY A 138 -8.05 16.62 -23.58
N ARG A 139 -9.24 16.00 -23.53
CA ARG A 139 -10.29 16.17 -24.55
C ARG A 139 -11.09 17.44 -24.33
N GLU A 140 -11.31 17.85 -23.08
CA GLU A 140 -12.01 19.10 -22.75
C GLU A 140 -11.21 20.36 -23.11
N ALA A 141 -9.87 20.27 -23.16
CA ALA A 141 -9.02 21.40 -23.54
C ALA A 141 -8.95 21.67 -25.06
N LEU A 142 -9.54 20.80 -25.89
CA LEU A 142 -9.54 20.88 -27.35
C LEU A 142 -10.90 21.29 -27.95
N LEU A 143 -11.92 21.54 -27.10
CA LEU A 143 -13.25 22.03 -27.45
C LEU A 143 -13.39 23.48 -27.00
#